data_AF-A0A085BA74-F1
#
_entry.id   AF-A0A085BA74-F1
#
_cell.length_a   1.000
_cell.length_b   1.000
_cell.length_c   1.000
_cell.angle_alpha   90.00
_cell.angle_beta   90.00
_cell.angle_gamma   90.00
#
_symmetry.space_group_name_H-M   'P 1'
#
loop_
_entity.id
_entity.type
_entity.pdbx_description
1 polymer ?
#
loop_
_entity_poly.entity_id
_entity_poly.type
_entity_poly.pdbx_seq_one_letter_code
_entity_poly.pdbx_strand_id
1 'polypeptide(L)'
;MRQLSRDKVPFNISFCSLNESDGISEGLKSETKVILMQGYRRNQSEKHEVLISFLRTESNERRQFYLPLLMEFNGIKIKNDR
;
A
#
# COMPACT_ATOMS: atom_id res chain seq x y z
N MET A 1 -6.98 6.26 6.30
CA MET A 1 -6.14 5.07 6.51
C MET A 1 -6.29 4.47 7.92
N ARG A 2 -5.90 5.16 9.01
CA ARG A 2 -5.92 4.59 10.39
C ARG A 2 -7.27 4.03 10.89
N GLN A 3 -8.39 4.62 10.47
CA GLN A 3 -9.72 4.15 10.85
C GLN A 3 -10.11 2.87 10.08
N LEU A 4 -9.88 2.86 8.76
CA LEU A 4 -10.16 1.72 7.88
C LEU A 4 -9.34 0.47 8.23
N SER A 5 -8.09 0.64 8.69
CA SER A 5 -7.28 -0.46 9.23
C SER A 5 -7.89 -1.09 10.50
N ARG A 6 -8.55 -0.30 11.33
CA ARG A 6 -9.24 -0.80 12.54
C ARG A 6 -10.51 -1.56 12.19
N ASP A 7 -11.23 -1.06 11.20
CA ASP A 7 -12.53 -1.62 10.79
C ASP A 7 -12.38 -2.80 9.80
N LYS A 8 -11.15 -3.12 9.37
CA LYS A 8 -10.80 -4.19 8.40
C LYS A 8 -11.64 -4.16 7.12
N VAL A 9 -12.13 -2.97 6.73
CA VAL A 9 -12.96 -2.81 5.54
C VAL A 9 -12.08 -3.00 4.30
N PRO A 10 -12.42 -3.92 3.37
CA PRO A 10 -11.69 -4.08 2.12
C PRO A 10 -11.85 -2.85 1.23
N PHE A 11 -10.77 -2.43 0.57
CA PHE A 11 -10.78 -1.31 -0.38
C PHE A 11 -9.91 -1.63 -1.60
N ASN A 12 -10.01 -0.82 -2.64
CA ASN A 12 -9.23 -0.94 -3.85
C ASN A 12 -8.13 0.12 -3.87
N ILE A 13 -6.94 -0.23 -4.35
CA ILE A 13 -5.82 0.70 -4.52
C ILE A 13 -5.14 0.52 -5.86
N SER A 14 -4.58 1.61 -6.36
CA SER A 14 -3.61 1.57 -7.45
C SER A 14 -2.36 2.32 -7.05
N PHE A 15 -1.20 1.72 -7.24
CA PHE A 15 0.09 2.29 -6.87
C PHE A 15 1.17 1.91 -7.88
N CYS A 16 2.21 2.73 -8.00
CA CYS A 16 3.39 2.34 -8.76
C CYS A 16 4.25 1.39 -7.93
N SER A 17 4.57 0.23 -8.50
CA SER A 17 5.46 -0.75 -7.88
C SER A 17 6.91 -0.26 -7.92
N LEU A 18 7.62 -0.46 -6.80
CA LEU A 18 9.03 -0.17 -6.67
C LEU A 18 9.66 -1.18 -5.72
N ASN A 19 10.69 -1.87 -6.19
CA ASN A 19 11.57 -2.70 -5.40
C ASN A 19 12.96 -2.06 -5.41
N GLU A 20 13.29 -1.35 -4.33
CA GLU A 20 14.59 -0.67 -4.20
C GLU A 20 15.76 -1.64 -4.02
N SER A 21 15.52 -2.84 -3.47
CA SER A 21 16.57 -3.83 -3.25
C SER A 21 17.10 -4.38 -4.56
N ASP A 22 16.20 -4.66 -5.51
CA ASP A 22 16.57 -5.21 -6.82
C ASP A 22 16.64 -4.12 -7.92
N GLY A 23 16.26 -2.87 -7.60
CA GLY A 23 16.21 -1.76 -8.57
C GLY A 23 15.11 -1.92 -9.63
N ILE A 24 14.05 -2.68 -9.34
CA ILE A 24 13.00 -3.05 -10.31
C ILE A 24 11.73 -2.24 -10.05
N SER A 25 11.09 -1.78 -11.13
CA SER A 25 9.71 -1.28 -11.13
C SER A 25 8.92 -2.04 -12.18
N GLU A 26 7.77 -2.58 -11.81
CA GLU A 26 6.83 -3.24 -12.71
C GLU A 26 5.69 -2.28 -13.14
N GLY A 27 5.88 -0.98 -12.93
CA GLY A 27 4.90 0.06 -13.27
C GLY A 27 3.67 0.06 -12.34
N LEU A 28 2.53 0.50 -12.88
CA LEU A 28 1.27 0.63 -12.15
C LEU A 28 0.68 -0.73 -11.81
N LYS A 29 0.42 -0.98 -10.52
CA LYS A 29 -0.30 -2.13 -10.01
C LYS A 29 -1.64 -1.67 -9.45
N SER A 30 -2.67 -2.47 -9.70
CA SER A 30 -3.99 -2.28 -9.14
C SER A 30 -4.37 -3.52 -8.34
N GLU A 31 -4.79 -3.30 -7.10
CA GLU A 31 -5.19 -4.34 -6.17
C GLU A 31 -6.62 -4.07 -5.71
N THR A 32 -7.46 -5.09 -5.74
CA THR A 32 -8.85 -5.02 -5.31
C THR A 32 -9.07 -5.80 -4.03
N LYS A 33 -10.04 -5.37 -3.22
CA LYS A 33 -10.40 -6.03 -1.95
C LYS A 33 -9.18 -6.25 -1.03
N VAL A 34 -8.34 -5.23 -0.87
CA VAL A 34 -7.21 -5.33 0.06
C VAL A 34 -7.58 -4.78 1.43
N ILE A 35 -6.94 -5.32 2.48
CA ILE A 35 -7.08 -4.83 3.86
C ILE A 35 -5.76 -4.21 4.29
N LEU A 36 -5.78 -2.98 4.80
CA LEU A 36 -4.57 -2.36 5.37
C LEU A 36 -4.16 -3.11 6.62
N MET A 37 -2.88 -3.44 6.67
CA MET A 37 -2.25 -4.05 7.82
C MET A 37 -1.30 -3.04 8.46
N GLN A 38 -0.92 -3.31 9.70
CA GLN A 38 0.15 -2.56 10.34
C GLN A 38 1.44 -2.73 9.51
N GLY A 39 2.03 -1.61 9.10
CA GLY A 39 3.34 -1.56 8.47
C GLY A 39 4.47 -1.94 9.45
N TYR A 40 5.72 -1.69 9.05
CA TYR A 40 6.85 -1.90 9.93
C TYR A 40 6.77 -0.98 11.17
N ARG A 41 7.31 -1.47 12.28
CA ARG A 41 7.57 -0.64 13.47
C ARG A 41 8.82 0.20 13.24
N ARG A 42 8.94 1.31 13.96
CA ARG A 42 10.12 2.22 13.94
C ARG A 42 11.46 1.51 14.09
N ASN A 43 11.51 0.45 14.89
CA ASN A 43 12.72 -0.32 15.15
C ASN A 43 12.97 -1.44 14.13
N GLN A 44 12.07 -1.66 13.16
CA GLN A 44 12.17 -2.72 12.15
C GLN A 44 12.68 -2.21 10.80
N SER A 45 12.45 -0.93 10.49
CA SER A 45 12.90 -0.33 9.24
C SER A 45 12.86 1.20 9.33
N GLU A 46 13.84 1.86 8.73
CA GLU A 46 13.83 3.32 8.51
C GLU A 46 12.66 3.77 7.62
N LYS A 47 12.08 2.83 6.84
CA LYS A 47 10.97 3.09 5.93
C LYS A 47 9.59 2.94 6.60
N HIS A 48 9.53 2.83 7.94
CA HIS A 48 8.28 2.57 8.66
C HIS A 48 7.19 3.62 8.43
N GLU A 49 7.54 4.85 8.04
CA GLU A 49 6.56 5.93 7.80
C GLU A 49 5.98 5.91 6.38
N VAL A 50 6.77 5.43 5.41
CA VAL A 50 6.40 5.47 3.99
C VAL A 50 5.89 4.13 3.49
N LEU A 51 6.15 3.03 4.20
CA LEU A 51 5.89 1.69 3.73
C LEU A 51 4.65 1.10 4.41
N ILE A 52 3.62 0.85 3.62
CA ILE A 52 2.31 0.37 4.08
C ILE A 52 2.18 -1.12 3.74
N SER A 53 1.79 -1.92 4.73
CA SER A 53 1.43 -3.32 4.51
C SER A 53 -0.05 -3.46 4.18
N PHE A 54 -0.38 -4.40 3.31
CA PHE A 54 -1.76 -4.80 3.04
C PHE A 54 -1.86 -6.31 2.86
N LEU A 55 -3.06 -6.85 3.03
CA LEU A 55 -3.41 -8.23 2.78
C LEU A 55 -4.34 -8.29 1.56
N ARG A 56 -3.99 -9.08 0.55
CA ARG A 56 -4.91 -9.41 -0.55
C ARG A 56 -5.87 -10.48 -0.05
N THR A 57 -7.17 -10.20 -0.01
CA THR A 57 -8.14 -11.15 0.56
C THR A 57 -8.31 -12.41 -0.30
N GLU A 58 -8.06 -12.30 -1.61
CA GLU A 58 -8.27 -13.42 -2.54
C GLU A 58 -7.16 -14.48 -2.45
N SER A 59 -5.90 -14.08 -2.28
CA SER A 59 -4.76 -15.01 -2.15
C SER A 59 -4.23 -15.17 -0.72
N ASN A 60 -4.77 -14.39 0.23
CA ASN A 60 -4.26 -14.29 1.60
C ASN A 60 -2.75 -13.89 1.66
N GLU A 61 -2.26 -13.22 0.62
CA GLU A 61 -0.88 -12.76 0.54
C GLU A 61 -0.73 -11.39 1.22
N ARG A 62 0.27 -11.30 2.11
CA ARG A 62 0.68 -10.02 2.68
C ARG A 62 1.69 -9.36 1.75
N ARG A 63 1.38 -8.16 1.31
CA ARG A 63 2.23 -7.34 0.43
C ARG A 63 2.43 -5.96 1.02
N GLN A 64 3.31 -5.20 0.39
CA GLN A 64 3.67 -3.87 0.82
C GLN A 64 3.77 -2.93 -0.38
N PHE A 65 3.52 -1.65 -0.15
CA PHE A 65 3.75 -0.60 -1.14
C PHE A 65 4.22 0.68 -0.43
N TYR A 66 4.85 1.56 -1.21
CA TYR A 66 5.24 2.89 -0.76
C TYR A 66 4.04 3.83 -0.85
N LEU A 67 3.63 4.42 0.27
CA LEU A 67 2.54 5.39 0.35
C LEU A 67 2.69 6.57 -0.62
N PRO A 68 3.89 7.14 -0.84
CA PRO A 68 4.08 8.21 -1.84
C PRO A 68 3.77 7.78 -3.29
N LEU A 69 3.78 6.47 -3.57
CA LEU A 69 3.49 5.89 -4.88
C LEU A 69 2.02 5.49 -5.03
N LEU A 70 1.17 5.81 -4.04
CA LEU A 70 -0.27 5.59 -4.12
C LEU A 70 -0.90 6.58 -5.10
N MET A 71 -1.49 6.05 -6.16
CA MET A 71 -2.10 6.84 -7.23
C MET A 71 -3.61 6.93 -7.08
N GLU A 72 -4.24 5.87 -6.58
CA GLU A 72 -5.69 5.80 -6.43
C GLU A 72 -6.08 5.00 -5.17
N PHE A 73 -7.14 5.45 -4.51
CA PHE A 73 -7.75 4.79 -3.36
C PHE A 73 -9.27 4.77 -3.51
N ASN A 74 -9.88 3.59 -3.61
CA ASN A 74 -11.32 3.41 -3.78
C ASN A 74 -11.94 4.22 -4.95
N GLY A 75 -11.26 4.27 -6.11
CA GLY A 75 -11.72 5.07 -7.25
C GLY A 75 -11.37 6.55 -7.16
N ILE A 76 -10.85 7.02 -6.02
CA ILE A 76 -10.43 8.40 -5.82
C ILE A 76 -8.96 8.52 -6.18
N LYS A 77 -8.67 9.21 -7.28
CA LYS A 77 -7.28 9.53 -7.66
C LYS A 77 -6.67 10.48 -6.65
N ILE A 78 -5.53 10.10 -6.11
CA ILE A 78 -4.74 10.96 -5.24
C ILE A 78 -4.01 11.94 -6.15
N LYS A 79 -4.47 13.18 -6.17
CA LYS A 79 -3.67 14.28 -6.72
C LYS A 79 -2.67 14.70 -5.66
N ASN A 80 -1.38 14.48 -5.93
CA ASN A 80 -0.33 15.21 -5.25
C ASN A 80 -0.34 16.64 -5.81
N ASP A 81 -1.26 17.46 -5.34
CA ASP A 81 -1.20 18.90 -5.59
C ASP A 81 0.01 19.42 -4.81
N ARG A 82 1.01 19.92 -5.53
CA ARG A 82 2.22 20.54 -4.97
C ARG A 82 1.95 22.00 -4.67
#